data_AF-A0A6G0Q895-F1
#
_entry.id   AF-A0A6G0Q895-F1
#
_cell.length_a   1.000
_cell.length_b   1.000
_cell.length_c   1.000
_cell.angle_alpha   90.00
_cell.angle_beta   90.00
_cell.angle_gamma   90.00
#
_symmetry.space_group_name_H-M   'P 1'
#
loop_
_entity.id
_entity.type
_entity.pdbx_description
1 polymer ?
#
loop_
_entity_poly.entity_id
_entity_poly.type
_entity_poly.pdbx_seq_one_letter_code
_entity_poly.pdbx_strand_id
1 'polypeptide(L)'
;MARLLLEHGADVNAANTATATPLHHAMRRYDLELMDVLLAHGVDVNQRNRFGDTPLHQAARLALLPIMWQKLLEHGADLTAEDRGGQTPMELIPNNVLRASVAEVVASMTKKEKEG
;
A
#
# COMPACT_ATOMS: atom_id res chain seq x y z
N MET A 1 6.64 17.70 -8.90
CA MET A 1 6.02 17.36 -10.20
C MET A 1 4.73 16.56 -10.06
N ALA A 2 4.71 15.45 -9.30
CA ALA A 2 3.50 14.64 -9.13
C ALA A 2 2.31 15.41 -8.53
N ARG A 3 2.54 16.22 -7.48
CA ARG A 3 1.50 17.10 -6.89
C ARG A 3 0.86 18.05 -7.92
N LEU A 4 1.66 18.64 -8.80
CA LEU A 4 1.19 19.54 -9.87
C LEU A 4 0.33 18.81 -10.91
N LEU A 5 0.65 17.55 -11.22
CA LEU A 5 -0.12 16.71 -12.17
C LEU A 5 -1.49 16.32 -11.58
N LEU A 6 -1.54 15.98 -10.28
CA LEU A 6 -2.78 15.67 -9.58
C LEU A 6 -3.72 16.88 -9.51
N GLU A 7 -3.18 18.06 -9.25
CA GLU A 7 -3.94 19.32 -9.25
C GLU A 7 -4.53 19.67 -10.64
N HIS A 8 -3.97 19.13 -11.72
CA HIS A 8 -4.46 19.31 -13.08
C HIS A 8 -5.36 18.16 -13.57
N GLY A 9 -5.88 17.33 -12.66
CA GLY A 9 -6.82 16.26 -12.99
C GLY A 9 -6.17 15.02 -13.60
N ALA A 10 -4.88 14.80 -13.37
CA ALA A 10 -4.26 13.52 -13.70
C ALA A 10 -4.95 12.40 -12.90
N ASP A 11 -5.35 11.34 -13.60
CA ASP A 11 -5.95 10.18 -12.96
C ASP A 11 -4.95 9.54 -11.99
N VAL A 12 -5.28 9.61 -10.69
CA VAL A 12 -4.50 9.05 -9.56
C VAL A 12 -4.34 7.54 -9.66
N ASN A 13 -5.18 6.87 -10.46
CA ASN A 13 -5.14 5.43 -10.70
C ASN A 13 -4.55 5.09 -12.07
N ALA A 14 -4.11 6.07 -12.87
CA ALA A 14 -3.59 5.86 -14.22
C ALA A 14 -2.42 4.86 -14.20
N ALA A 15 -2.69 3.65 -14.65
CA ALA A 15 -1.68 2.63 -14.85
C ALA A 15 -0.94 2.91 -16.17
N ASN A 16 0.38 3.11 -16.11
CA ASN A 16 1.20 3.18 -17.32
C ASN A 16 1.37 1.78 -17.95
N THR A 17 2.01 1.68 -19.12
CA THR A 17 2.26 0.40 -19.82
C THR A 17 3.12 -0.60 -19.00
N ALA A 18 3.73 -0.16 -17.90
CA ALA A 18 4.40 -0.99 -16.89
C ALA A 18 3.51 -1.31 -15.66
N THR A 19 2.25 -0.88 -15.67
CA THR A 19 1.12 -1.26 -14.79
C THR A 19 1.30 -1.00 -13.29
N ALA A 20 2.19 -0.08 -12.93
CA ALA A 20 2.26 0.46 -11.58
C ALA A 20 1.37 1.71 -11.50
N THR A 21 0.36 1.70 -10.63
CA THR A 21 -0.36 2.92 -10.27
C THR A 21 0.62 3.94 -9.66
N PRO A 22 0.28 5.24 -9.64
CA PRO A 22 1.08 6.25 -8.93
C PRO A 22 1.48 5.83 -7.51
N LEU A 23 0.58 5.15 -6.77
CA LEU A 23 0.86 4.63 -5.43
C LEU A 23 1.95 3.55 -5.46
N HIS A 24 1.89 2.60 -6.39
CA HIS A 24 2.94 1.59 -6.58
C HIS A 24 4.30 2.22 -6.90
N HIS A 25 4.34 3.33 -7.65
CA HIS A 25 5.58 4.07 -7.94
C HIS A 25 6.14 4.77 -6.69
N ALA A 26 5.29 5.43 -5.91
CA ALA A 26 5.69 6.06 -4.65
C ALA A 26 6.33 5.04 -3.70
N MET A 27 5.72 3.87 -3.59
CA MET A 27 6.21 2.75 -2.78
C MET A 27 7.58 2.22 -3.26
N ARG A 28 7.77 2.04 -4.57
CA ARG A 28 9.08 1.62 -5.12
C ARG A 28 10.21 2.62 -4.88
N ARG A 29 9.86 3.89 -4.68
CA ARG A 29 10.80 4.97 -4.40
C ARG A 29 10.98 5.24 -2.91
N TYR A 30 10.26 4.52 -2.04
CA TYR A 30 10.19 4.80 -0.61
C TYR A 30 9.78 6.26 -0.32
N ASP A 31 8.95 6.84 -1.18
CA ASP A 31 8.55 8.25 -1.15
C ASP A 31 7.27 8.43 -0.32
N LEU A 32 7.45 8.61 1.00
CA LEU A 32 6.35 8.80 1.95
C LEU A 32 5.54 10.06 1.66
N GLU A 33 6.19 11.15 1.24
CA GLU A 33 5.49 12.40 0.94
C GLU A 33 4.57 12.23 -0.26
N LEU A 34 5.07 11.62 -1.33
CA LEU A 34 4.25 11.33 -2.50
C LEU A 34 3.11 10.36 -2.17
N MET A 35 3.39 9.35 -1.35
CA MET A 35 2.37 8.41 -0.88
C MET A 35 1.25 9.12 -0.10
N ASP A 36 1.60 10.01 0.82
CA ASP A 36 0.62 10.78 1.61
C ASP A 36 -0.25 11.67 0.73
N VAL A 37 0.36 12.32 -0.27
CA VAL A 37 -0.39 13.09 -1.27
C VAL A 37 -1.38 12.21 -2.01
N LEU A 38 -0.95 11.06 -2.51
CA LEU A 38 -1.81 10.15 -3.27
C LEU A 38 -2.96 9.59 -2.44
N LEU A 39 -2.69 9.22 -1.18
CA LEU A 39 -3.71 8.74 -0.25
C LEU A 39 -4.73 9.84 0.08
N ALA A 40 -4.28 11.08 0.27
CA ALA A 40 -5.17 12.23 0.49
C ALA A 40 -6.06 12.54 -0.73
N HIS A 41 -5.62 12.19 -1.94
CA HIS A 41 -6.41 12.35 -3.17
C HIS A 41 -7.34 11.16 -3.47
N GLY A 42 -7.51 10.21 -2.54
CA GLY A 42 -8.49 9.13 -2.68
C GLY A 42 -8.09 8.05 -3.71
N VAL A 43 -6.79 7.78 -3.84
CA VAL A 43 -6.31 6.66 -4.66
C VAL A 43 -6.91 5.35 -4.17
N ASP A 44 -7.20 4.42 -5.09
CA ASP A 44 -7.67 3.09 -4.70
C ASP A 44 -6.50 2.28 -4.11
N VAL A 45 -6.50 2.15 -2.79
CA VAL A 45 -5.48 1.40 -2.02
C VAL A 45 -5.57 -0.11 -2.20
N ASN A 46 -6.60 -0.62 -2.87
CA ASN A 46 -6.80 -2.03 -3.20
C ASN A 46 -6.62 -2.31 -4.69
N GLN A 47 -6.33 -1.29 -5.50
CA GLN A 47 -6.11 -1.43 -6.94
C GLN A 47 -4.96 -2.40 -7.21
N ARG A 48 -5.26 -3.47 -7.93
CA ARG A 48 -4.27 -4.49 -8.31
C ARG A 48 -3.40 -4.03 -9.48
N ASN A 49 -2.11 -4.33 -9.43
CA ASN A 49 -1.19 -4.22 -10.56
C ASN A 49 -1.35 -5.42 -11.53
N ARG A 50 -0.56 -5.49 -12.62
CA ARG A 50 -0.64 -6.62 -13.58
C ARG A 50 -0.24 -7.97 -13.03
N PHE A 51 0.37 -8.04 -11.86
CA PHE A 51 0.73 -9.28 -11.18
C PHE A 51 -0.36 -9.74 -10.21
N GLY A 52 -1.44 -8.94 -10.06
CA GLY A 52 -2.50 -9.17 -9.09
C GLY A 52 -2.14 -8.71 -7.67
N ASP A 53 -0.98 -8.09 -7.49
CA ASP A 53 -0.58 -7.51 -6.21
C ASP A 53 -1.40 -6.25 -5.95
N THR A 54 -1.96 -6.15 -4.75
CA THR A 54 -2.40 -4.86 -4.17
C THR A 54 -1.17 -4.09 -3.65
N PRO A 55 -1.31 -2.79 -3.31
CA PRO A 55 -0.28 -2.05 -2.60
C PRO A 55 0.31 -2.81 -1.39
N LEU A 56 -0.51 -3.48 -0.56
CA LEU A 56 0.01 -4.25 0.57
C LEU A 56 0.90 -5.44 0.13
N HIS A 57 0.56 -6.17 -0.94
CA HIS A 57 1.43 -7.22 -1.47
C HIS A 57 2.77 -6.63 -1.92
N GLN A 58 2.74 -5.49 -2.59
CA GLN A 58 3.97 -4.81 -3.01
C GLN A 58 4.77 -4.30 -1.81
N ALA A 59 4.13 -3.86 -0.73
CA ALA A 59 4.79 -3.49 0.51
C ALA A 59 5.55 -4.67 1.14
N ALA A 60 4.98 -5.87 1.07
CA ALA A 60 5.63 -7.11 1.51
C ALA A 60 6.82 -7.48 0.62
N ARG A 61 6.62 -7.51 -0.69
CA ARG A 61 7.66 -7.88 -1.68
C ARG A 61 8.87 -6.93 -1.66
N LEU A 62 8.64 -5.64 -1.38
CA LEU A 62 9.69 -4.61 -1.29
C LEU A 62 10.24 -4.42 0.12
N ALA A 63 9.77 -5.19 1.10
CA ALA A 63 10.11 -5.05 2.51
C ALA A 63 10.01 -3.59 3.02
N LEU A 64 8.89 -2.92 2.70
CA LEU A 64 8.69 -1.50 3.05
C LEU A 64 8.56 -1.31 4.56
N LEU A 65 8.81 -0.07 4.99
CA LEU A 65 8.74 0.32 6.40
C LEU A 65 7.33 0.11 6.98
N PRO A 66 7.20 -0.29 8.27
CA PRO A 66 5.91 -0.46 8.94
C PRO A 66 4.98 0.75 8.85
N ILE A 67 5.52 1.97 8.77
CA ILE A 67 4.73 3.19 8.60
C ILE A 67 3.97 3.25 7.26
N MET A 68 4.53 2.67 6.19
CA MET A 68 3.83 2.59 4.91
C MET A 68 2.68 1.58 4.98
N TRP A 69 2.88 0.46 5.70
CA TRP A 69 1.80 -0.48 5.97
C TRP A 69 0.67 0.16 6.76
N GLN A 70 1.02 0.87 7.84
CA GLN A 70 0.06 1.58 8.67
C GLN A 70 -0.79 2.54 7.83
N LYS A 71 -0.16 3.39 7.01
CA LYS A 71 -0.86 4.34 6.14
C LYS A 71 -1.81 3.65 5.15
N LEU A 72 -1.39 2.55 4.54
CA LEU A 72 -2.27 1.79 3.63
C LEU A 72 -3.50 1.23 4.38
N LEU A 73 -3.28 0.65 5.56
CA LEU A 73 -4.34 0.10 6.39
C LEU A 73 -5.30 1.19 6.90
N GLU A 74 -4.78 2.37 7.29
CA GLU A 74 -5.58 3.51 7.74
C GLU A 74 -6.52 4.03 6.65
N HIS A 75 -6.14 3.82 5.38
CA HIS A 75 -6.94 4.16 4.21
C HIS A 75 -7.78 2.99 3.67
N GLY A 76 -7.90 1.88 4.43
CA GLY A 76 -8.81 0.78 4.10
C GLY A 76 -8.22 -0.28 3.16
N ALA A 77 -6.90 -0.45 3.15
CA ALA A 77 -6.28 -1.55 2.41
C ALA A 77 -6.65 -2.92 3.00
N ASP A 78 -7.04 -3.84 2.13
CA ASP A 78 -7.46 -5.19 2.49
C ASP A 78 -6.24 -6.10 2.68
N LEU A 79 -5.99 -6.46 3.94
CA LEU A 79 -4.91 -7.36 4.35
C LEU A 79 -5.21 -8.84 4.06
N THR A 80 -6.45 -9.17 3.69
CA THR A 80 -6.89 -10.53 3.35
C THR A 80 -6.91 -10.80 1.84
N ALA A 81 -6.69 -9.76 1.02
CA ALA A 81 -6.65 -9.90 -0.43
C ALA A 81 -5.56 -10.91 -0.85
N GLU A 82 -5.87 -11.79 -1.80
CA GLU A 82 -4.91 -12.78 -2.32
C GLU A 82 -4.31 -12.35 -3.66
N ASP A 83 -3.01 -12.47 -3.87
CA ASP A 83 -2.41 -12.26 -5.19
C ASP A 83 -2.78 -13.38 -6.18
N ARG A 84 -2.21 -13.35 -7.39
CA ARG A 84 -2.44 -14.42 -8.39
C ARG A 84 -1.96 -15.80 -7.95
N GLY A 85 -1.09 -15.88 -6.95
CA GLY A 85 -0.60 -17.12 -6.35
C GLY A 85 -1.44 -17.60 -5.18
N GLY A 86 -2.52 -16.88 -4.81
CA GLY A 86 -3.31 -17.20 -3.63
C GLY A 86 -2.64 -16.79 -2.32
N GLN A 87 -1.62 -15.92 -2.36
CA GLN A 87 -0.88 -15.49 -1.17
C GLN A 87 -1.39 -14.15 -0.68
N THR A 88 -1.57 -14.01 0.63
CA THR A 88 -1.89 -12.73 1.28
C THR A 88 -0.64 -11.85 1.40
N PRO A 89 -0.78 -10.53 1.61
CA PRO A 89 0.35 -9.64 1.84
C PRO A 89 1.26 -10.10 2.98
N MET A 90 0.71 -10.59 4.10
CA MET A 90 1.49 -11.03 5.26
C MET A 90 2.33 -12.28 4.99
N GLU A 91 1.82 -13.20 4.17
CA GLU A 91 2.52 -14.42 3.77
C GLU A 91 3.73 -14.12 2.88
N LEU A 92 3.65 -13.05 2.07
CA LEU A 92 4.74 -12.61 1.21
C LEU A 92 5.90 -11.91 1.94
N ILE A 93 5.77 -11.60 3.23
CA ILE A 93 6.84 -10.90 3.98
C ILE A 93 8.05 -11.85 4.13
N PRO A 94 9.23 -11.49 3.57
CA PRO A 94 10.36 -12.42 3.49
C PRO A 94 11.13 -12.58 4.81
N ASN A 95 10.98 -11.66 5.76
CA ASN A 95 11.75 -11.65 7.01
C ASN A 95 10.83 -11.60 8.24
N ASN A 96 11.09 -12.48 9.22
CA ASN A 96 10.39 -12.55 10.50
C ASN A 96 10.41 -11.24 11.29
N VAL A 97 11.47 -10.44 11.21
CA VAL A 97 11.56 -9.14 11.90
C VAL A 97 10.52 -8.18 11.35
N LEU A 98 10.47 -8.01 10.02
CA LEU A 98 9.46 -7.16 9.39
C LEU A 98 8.05 -7.69 9.65
N ARG A 99 7.86 -9.02 9.58
CA ARG A 99 6.58 -9.65 9.87
C ARG A 99 6.10 -9.33 11.28
N ALA A 100 6.98 -9.38 12.28
CA ALA A 100 6.65 -9.02 13.65
C ALA A 100 6.25 -7.54 13.77
N SER A 101 7.03 -6.62 13.18
CA SER A 101 6.71 -5.18 13.21
C SER A 101 5.39 -4.86 12.51
N VAL A 102 5.10 -5.50 11.37
CA VAL A 102 3.81 -5.33 10.66
C VAL A 102 2.66 -5.93 11.47
N ALA A 103 2.85 -7.08 12.10
CA ALA A 103 1.84 -7.69 12.97
C ALA A 103 1.52 -6.79 14.18
N GLU A 104 2.51 -6.10 14.75
CA GLU A 104 2.30 -5.10 15.79
C GLU A 104 1.45 -3.91 15.29
N VAL A 105 1.72 -3.40 14.09
CA VAL A 105 0.90 -2.37 13.45
C VAL A 105 -0.55 -2.84 13.33
N VAL A 106 -0.79 -4.01 12.76
CA VAL A 106 -2.15 -4.59 12.60
C VAL A 106 -2.84 -4.76 13.95
N ALA A 107 -2.13 -5.30 14.96
CA ALA A 107 -2.66 -5.47 16.31
C ALA A 107 -2.99 -4.12 16.97
N SER A 108 -2.22 -3.07 16.73
CA SER A 108 -2.49 -1.74 17.28
C SER A 108 -3.74 -1.10 16.68
N MET A 109 -4.04 -1.38 15.41
CA MET A 109 -5.20 -0.84 14.69
C MET A 109 -6.50 -1.53 15.12
N THR A 110 -6.50 -2.85 15.29
CA THR A 110 -7.68 -3.60 15.78
C THR A 110 -8.09 -3.24 17.22
N LYS A 111 -7.17 -2.70 18.02
CA LYS A 111 -7.49 -2.19 19.37
C LYS A 111 -8.21 -0.85 19.33
N LYS A 112 -7.84 0.06 18.42
CA LYS A 112 -8.47 1.37 18.27
C LYS A 112 -9.94 1.28 17.84
N GLU A 113 -10.30 0.26 17.06
CA GLU A 113 -11.69 0.05 16.62
C GLU A 113 -12.65 -0.40 17.74
N LYS A 114 -12.14 -0.89 18.87
CA LYS A 114 -12.96 -1.39 19.99
C LYS A 114 -13.23 -0.35 21.09
N GLU A 115 -12.61 0.82 21.00
CA GLU A 115 -12.65 1.85 22.05
C GLU A 115 -13.42 3.13 21.65
N GLY A 116 -14.06 3.16 20.47
CA GLY A 116 -14.90 4.26 19.98
C GLY A 116 -16.35 3.85 19.79
#